data_AF-A0A8S0REJ9-F1
#
_entry.id   AF-A0A8S0REJ9-F1
#
_cell.length_a   1.000
_cell.length_b   1.000
_cell.length_c   1.000
_cell.angle_alpha   90.00
_cell.angle_beta   90.00
_cell.angle_gamma   90.00
#
_symmetry.space_group_name_H-M   'P 1'
#
loop_
_entity.id
_entity.type
_entity.pdbx_description
1 polymer ?
#
loop_
_entity_poly.entity_id
_entity_poly.type
_entity_poly.pdbx_seq_one_letter_code
_entity_poly.pdbx_strand_id
1 'polypeptide(L)'
;MRTSIFPSRWRYKWATLNALAFDHKCVTLCNERTIVENSIVNFITRFLFLHARPIHKFSLSTMYWQSSYDIEQWLLFLSRKDIKELVLELGESEWFGVPSFLFSFKKLIRLELVRCELDPSPYCNGFLCLKYLNLQQVQIPPDDIECHIASCPLLESLTLSYFDGLGSTVFAPNLKYLALEGEFKDVL
;
A
#
# COMPACT_ATOMS: atom_id res chain seq x y z
N MET A 1 -34.44 -22.54 -10.20
CA MET A 1 -33.13 -22.13 -9.63
C MET A 1 -32.16 -21.95 -10.78
N ARG A 2 -31.67 -20.72 -11.02
CA ARG A 2 -30.89 -20.36 -12.20
C ARG A 2 -29.48 -19.98 -11.71
N THR A 3 -28.55 -20.93 -11.75
CA THR A 3 -27.14 -20.65 -11.50
C THR A 3 -26.60 -19.93 -12.72
N SER A 4 -26.21 -18.66 -12.57
CA SER A 4 -25.48 -17.93 -13.60
C SER A 4 -24.14 -18.64 -13.82
N ILE A 5 -23.99 -19.23 -15.00
CA ILE A 5 -22.72 -19.80 -15.46
C ILE A 5 -21.81 -18.59 -15.71
N PHE A 6 -20.98 -18.25 -14.73
CA PHE A 6 -19.83 -17.37 -14.95
C PHE A 6 -19.06 -17.93 -16.16
N PRO A 7 -18.74 -17.12 -17.19
CA PRO A 7 -18.14 -17.65 -18.41
C PRO A 7 -16.87 -18.39 -18.04
N SER A 8 -16.76 -19.66 -18.42
CA SER A 8 -15.65 -20.56 -18.09
C SER A 8 -14.26 -19.98 -18.39
N ARG A 9 -14.17 -18.97 -19.26
CA ARG A 9 -12.95 -18.20 -19.56
C ARG A 9 -12.45 -17.35 -18.37
N TRP A 10 -13.34 -16.84 -17.52
CA TRP A 10 -12.96 -16.13 -16.29
C TRP A 10 -12.39 -17.08 -15.25
N ARG A 11 -12.85 -18.35 -15.23
CA ARG A 11 -12.33 -19.44 -14.38
C ARG A 11 -10.90 -19.89 -14.71
N TYR A 12 -10.25 -19.35 -15.73
CA TYR A 12 -8.82 -19.57 -15.93
C TYR A 12 -8.02 -18.29 -15.71
N LYS A 13 -8.59 -17.13 -16.10
CA LYS A 13 -7.96 -15.83 -15.85
C LYS A 13 -7.79 -15.52 -14.36
N TRP A 14 -8.77 -15.82 -13.50
CA TRP A 14 -8.66 -15.59 -12.04
C TRP A 14 -7.48 -16.32 -11.40
N ALA A 15 -7.16 -17.53 -11.88
CA ALA A 15 -6.09 -18.37 -11.35
C ALA A 15 -4.70 -17.97 -11.87
N THR A 16 -4.62 -17.02 -12.81
CA THR A 16 -3.36 -16.53 -13.38
C THR A 16 -3.07 -15.06 -13.08
N LEU A 17 -4.01 -14.35 -12.42
CA LEU A 17 -3.85 -12.95 -12.05
C LEU A 17 -2.80 -12.81 -10.94
N ASN A 18 -1.66 -12.21 -11.27
CA ASN A 18 -0.60 -11.89 -10.32
C ASN A 18 -0.57 -10.39 -9.97
N ALA A 19 -1.35 -9.57 -10.66
CA ALA A 19 -1.54 -8.16 -10.36
C ALA A 19 -3.02 -7.93 -10.03
N LEU A 20 -3.27 -7.50 -8.80
CA LEU A 20 -4.59 -7.21 -8.26
C LEU A 20 -4.71 -5.70 -8.07
N ALA A 21 -5.74 -5.12 -8.65
CA ALA A 21 -6.05 -3.70 -8.51
C ALA A 21 -7.53 -3.57 -8.18
N PHE A 22 -7.82 -2.94 -7.05
CA PHE A 22 -9.17 -2.63 -6.57
C PHE A 22 -9.27 -1.12 -6.42
N ASP A 23 -10.11 -0.47 -7.22
CA ASP A 23 -10.26 0.99 -7.25
C ASP A 23 -11.69 1.43 -6.89
N HIS A 24 -11.88 2.74 -6.68
CA HIS A 24 -13.17 3.35 -6.38
C HIS A 24 -14.24 3.09 -7.46
N LYS A 25 -13.85 2.77 -8.70
CA LYS A 25 -14.79 2.47 -9.80
C LYS A 25 -15.50 1.14 -9.56
N CYS A 26 -14.92 0.24 -8.76
CA CYS A 26 -15.55 -1.01 -8.33
C CYS A 26 -16.83 -0.77 -7.50
N VAL A 27 -17.02 0.42 -6.92
CA VAL A 27 -18.10 0.78 -5.99
C VAL A 27 -19.27 1.49 -6.69
N THR A 28 -19.13 1.88 -7.96
CA THR A 28 -20.15 2.69 -8.63
C THR A 28 -21.43 1.87 -8.87
N LEU A 29 -22.54 2.23 -8.18
CA LEU A 29 -23.95 2.25 -8.67
C LEU A 29 -25.07 2.02 -7.61
N CYS A 30 -24.84 2.09 -6.29
CA CYS A 30 -25.95 1.94 -5.32
C CYS A 30 -26.05 3.08 -4.29
N ASN A 31 -27.29 3.46 -3.96
CA ASN A 31 -27.61 4.45 -2.92
C ASN A 31 -27.32 3.94 -1.49
N GLU A 32 -27.06 2.65 -1.33
CA GLU A 32 -26.77 1.98 -0.05
C GLU A 32 -25.26 1.70 0.09
N ARG A 33 -24.50 2.74 0.41
CA ARG A 33 -23.02 2.71 0.46
C ARG A 33 -22.46 1.58 1.33
N THR A 34 -22.99 1.40 2.53
CA THR A 34 -22.53 0.38 3.49
C THR A 34 -22.70 -1.05 2.99
N ILE A 35 -23.73 -1.33 2.19
CA ILE A 35 -23.96 -2.66 1.60
C ILE A 35 -22.94 -2.94 0.49
N VAL A 36 -22.63 -1.93 -0.33
CA VAL A 36 -21.61 -2.06 -1.38
C VAL A 36 -20.23 -2.25 -0.77
N GLU A 37 -19.88 -1.46 0.25
CA GLU A 37 -18.62 -1.57 0.99
C GLU A 37 -18.44 -2.98 1.56
N ASN A 38 -19.44 -3.49 2.28
CA ASN A 38 -19.41 -4.84 2.83
C ASN A 38 -19.30 -5.91 1.74
N SER A 39 -19.95 -5.72 0.60
CA SER A 39 -19.83 -6.64 -0.53
C SER A 39 -18.41 -6.67 -1.12
N ILE A 40 -17.76 -5.51 -1.23
CA ILE A 40 -16.39 -5.43 -1.78
C ILE A 40 -15.38 -5.96 -0.77
N VAL A 41 -15.51 -5.61 0.51
CA VAL A 41 -14.68 -6.19 1.58
C VAL A 41 -14.79 -7.72 1.53
N ASN A 42 -16.02 -8.26 1.51
CA ASN A 42 -16.23 -9.70 1.39
C ASN A 42 -15.62 -10.28 0.11
N PHE A 43 -15.72 -9.57 -1.01
CA PHE A 43 -15.13 -10.01 -2.27
C PHE A 43 -13.60 -10.05 -2.21
N ILE A 44 -12.95 -8.98 -1.77
CA ILE A 44 -11.48 -8.88 -1.66
C ILE A 44 -10.98 -9.91 -0.67
N THR A 45 -11.57 -9.99 0.51
CA THR A 45 -11.23 -10.97 1.55
C THR A 45 -11.31 -12.40 1.00
N ARG A 46 -12.44 -12.78 0.39
CA ARG A 46 -12.59 -14.11 -0.21
C ARG A 46 -11.61 -14.33 -1.37
N PHE A 47 -11.40 -13.32 -2.21
CA PHE A 47 -10.48 -13.41 -3.33
C PHE A 47 -9.07 -13.70 -2.82
N LEU A 48 -8.54 -12.89 -1.90
CA LEU A 48 -7.20 -13.04 -1.35
C LEU A 48 -7.01 -14.42 -0.71
N PHE A 49 -7.93 -14.85 0.16
CA PHE A 49 -7.81 -16.13 0.86
C PHE A 49 -7.94 -17.36 -0.04
N LEU A 50 -8.72 -17.28 -1.14
CA LEU A 50 -8.86 -18.37 -2.10
C LEU A 50 -7.80 -18.34 -3.21
N HIS A 51 -7.02 -17.25 -3.32
CA HIS A 51 -6.01 -17.09 -4.36
C HIS A 51 -4.73 -17.86 -4.00
N ALA A 52 -4.60 -19.06 -4.57
CA ALA A 52 -3.46 -19.94 -4.31
C ALA A 52 -2.15 -19.47 -4.96
N ARG A 53 -2.23 -18.64 -6.00
CA ARG A 53 -1.08 -18.26 -6.83
C ARG A 53 -0.30 -17.09 -6.24
N PRO A 54 0.93 -16.84 -6.71
CA PRO A 54 1.71 -15.69 -6.29
C PRO A 54 1.02 -14.38 -6.71
N ILE A 55 0.94 -13.46 -5.76
CA ILE A 55 0.53 -12.08 -6.02
C ILE A 55 1.82 -11.29 -6.11
N HIS A 56 2.08 -10.65 -7.25
CA HIS A 56 3.24 -9.78 -7.44
C HIS A 56 2.90 -8.32 -7.17
N LYS A 57 1.69 -7.89 -7.52
CA LYS A 57 1.22 -6.52 -7.34
C LYS A 57 -0.13 -6.53 -6.63
N PHE A 58 -0.25 -5.71 -5.60
CA PHE A 58 -1.52 -5.40 -4.96
C PHE A 58 -1.70 -3.88 -4.94
N SER A 59 -2.84 -3.41 -5.44
CA SER A 59 -3.21 -2.01 -5.46
C SER A 59 -4.63 -1.86 -4.92
N LEU A 60 -4.77 -0.94 -3.98
CA LEU A 60 -6.03 -0.60 -3.33
C LEU A 60 -6.19 0.91 -3.35
N SER A 61 -7.23 1.39 -4.02
CA SER A 61 -7.62 2.80 -4.05
C SER A 61 -9.08 2.91 -3.61
N THR A 62 -9.32 3.57 -2.50
CA THR A 62 -10.64 3.69 -1.89
C THR A 62 -10.80 5.02 -1.18
N MET A 63 -11.91 5.70 -1.42
CA MET A 63 -12.20 7.01 -0.81
C MET A 63 -13.11 6.90 0.41
N TYR A 64 -13.74 5.73 0.63
CA TYR A 64 -14.91 5.61 1.50
C TYR A 64 -14.79 4.53 2.59
N TRP A 65 -13.71 3.73 2.61
CA TRP A 65 -13.60 2.69 3.63
C TRP A 65 -13.23 3.23 5.01
N GLN A 66 -13.99 2.77 6.00
CA GLN A 66 -13.87 3.15 7.41
C GLN A 66 -13.25 2.04 8.27
N SER A 67 -13.14 0.80 7.77
CA SER A 67 -12.66 -0.34 8.56
C SER A 67 -11.16 -0.54 8.38
N SER A 68 -10.37 -0.15 9.40
CA SER A 68 -8.92 -0.39 9.39
C SER A 68 -8.58 -1.89 9.46
N TYR A 69 -9.40 -2.65 10.18
CA TYR A 69 -9.18 -4.07 10.46
C TYR A 69 -9.08 -4.93 9.19
N ASP A 70 -9.94 -4.71 8.20
CA ASP A 70 -9.94 -5.51 6.97
C ASP A 70 -8.64 -5.31 6.17
N ILE A 71 -8.18 -4.07 6.07
CA ILE A 71 -6.94 -3.72 5.36
C ILE A 71 -5.74 -4.32 6.09
N GLU A 72 -5.69 -4.23 7.43
CA GLU A 72 -4.65 -4.89 8.22
C GLU A 72 -4.59 -6.40 7.98
N GLN A 73 -5.75 -7.08 7.94
CA GLN A 73 -5.81 -8.51 7.65
C GLN A 73 -5.29 -8.83 6.24
N TRP A 74 -5.62 -7.99 5.26
CA TRP A 74 -5.11 -8.14 3.89
C TRP A 74 -3.60 -7.95 3.82
N LEU A 75 -3.07 -6.91 4.47
CA LEU A 75 -1.62 -6.67 4.54
C LEU A 75 -0.90 -7.83 5.24
N LEU A 76 -1.45 -8.34 6.34
CA LEU A 76 -0.89 -9.49 7.05
C LEU A 76 -0.85 -10.72 6.14
N PHE A 77 -1.88 -10.97 5.35
CA PHE A 77 -1.90 -12.05 4.37
C PHE A 77 -0.87 -11.84 3.26
N LEU A 78 -0.80 -10.63 2.69
CA LEU A 78 0.10 -10.27 1.60
C LEU A 78 1.57 -10.33 2.02
N SER A 79 1.90 -10.03 3.27
CA SER A 79 3.27 -10.15 3.81
C SER A 79 3.83 -11.57 3.66
N ARG A 80 2.95 -12.59 3.70
CA ARG A 80 3.28 -14.01 3.55
C ARG A 80 3.33 -14.47 2.10
N LYS A 81 2.95 -13.61 1.15
CA LYS A 81 2.83 -13.91 -0.29
C LYS A 81 3.99 -13.37 -1.13
N ASP A 82 5.01 -12.80 -0.49
CA ASP A 82 6.22 -12.35 -1.19
C ASP A 82 5.91 -11.34 -2.32
N ILE A 83 4.96 -10.44 -2.07
CA ILE A 83 4.56 -9.42 -3.06
C ILE A 83 5.71 -8.48 -3.38
N LYS A 84 5.71 -7.93 -4.60
CA LYS A 84 6.76 -7.03 -5.10
C LYS A 84 6.32 -5.58 -5.18
N GLU A 85 5.03 -5.34 -5.40
CA GLU A 85 4.48 -3.99 -5.52
C GLU A 85 3.25 -3.85 -4.64
N LEU A 86 3.25 -2.81 -3.82
CA LEU A 86 2.12 -2.44 -2.97
C LEU A 86 1.79 -0.96 -3.22
N VAL A 87 0.52 -0.70 -3.54
CA VAL A 87 -0.03 0.64 -3.73
C VAL A 87 -1.26 0.76 -2.86
N LEU A 88 -1.26 1.68 -1.90
CA LEU A 88 -2.40 2.00 -1.06
C LEU A 88 -2.72 3.48 -1.18
N GLU A 89 -3.95 3.78 -1.59
CA GLU A 89 -4.52 5.11 -1.63
C GLU A 89 -5.83 5.08 -0.84
N LEU A 90 -5.78 5.62 0.38
CA LEU A 90 -6.81 5.39 1.39
C LEU A 90 -7.44 6.70 1.88
N GLY A 91 -8.75 6.80 1.71
CA GLY A 91 -9.65 7.75 2.38
C GLY A 91 -9.56 9.20 1.91
N GLU A 92 -10.67 9.94 2.03
CA GLU A 92 -10.67 11.41 2.02
C GLU A 92 -10.89 12.03 3.41
N SER A 93 -11.40 11.27 4.37
CA SER A 93 -11.89 11.79 5.66
C SER A 93 -10.99 11.49 6.85
N GLU A 94 -10.58 10.23 7.03
CA GLU A 94 -9.78 9.80 8.18
C GLU A 94 -8.47 9.16 7.71
N TRP A 95 -7.42 9.35 8.50
CA TRP A 95 -6.11 8.76 8.28
C TRP A 95 -6.15 7.28 8.65
N PHE A 96 -5.72 6.42 7.72
CA PHE A 96 -5.58 5.00 8.01
C PHE A 96 -4.19 4.71 8.56
N GLY A 97 -4.15 4.18 9.79
CA GLY A 97 -2.94 3.62 10.41
C GLY A 97 -2.47 2.38 9.67
N VAL A 98 -1.40 2.52 8.91
CA VAL A 98 -0.68 1.42 8.28
C VAL A 98 0.24 0.79 9.33
N PRO A 99 0.04 -0.50 9.64
CA PRO A 99 0.74 -1.13 10.75
C PRO A 99 2.24 -1.26 10.50
N SER A 100 3.04 -1.10 11.54
CA SER A 100 4.52 -1.15 11.46
C SER A 100 5.08 -2.49 10.94
N PHE A 101 4.29 -3.58 10.94
CA PHE A 101 4.73 -4.83 10.29
C PHE A 101 4.87 -4.69 8.77
N LEU A 102 4.39 -3.61 8.14
CA LEU A 102 4.61 -3.32 6.73
C LEU A 102 6.09 -3.42 6.35
N PHE A 103 6.99 -2.96 7.23
CA PHE A 103 8.45 -3.04 7.03
C PHE A 103 8.98 -4.49 6.96
N SER A 104 8.18 -5.50 7.33
CA SER A 104 8.56 -6.93 7.24
C SER A 104 8.46 -7.52 5.82
N PHE A 105 7.96 -6.77 4.83
CA PHE A 105 7.78 -7.26 3.46
C PHE A 105 9.15 -7.43 2.76
N LYS A 106 9.68 -8.66 2.77
CA LYS A 106 11.07 -8.95 2.38
C LYS A 106 11.38 -8.77 0.89
N LYS A 107 10.38 -8.91 0.01
CA LYS A 107 10.56 -8.87 -1.45
C LYS A 107 9.92 -7.65 -2.11
N LEU A 108 9.49 -6.68 -1.31
CA LEU A 108 8.86 -5.47 -1.81
C LEU A 108 9.90 -4.64 -2.57
N ILE A 109 9.59 -4.31 -3.82
CA ILE A 109 10.40 -3.51 -4.74
C ILE A 109 9.82 -2.10 -4.87
N ARG A 110 8.50 -1.98 -4.84
CA ARG A 110 7.76 -0.71 -4.95
C ARG A 110 6.73 -0.59 -3.85
N LEU A 111 6.76 0.55 -3.16
CA LEU A 111 5.78 0.94 -2.16
C LEU A 111 5.25 2.33 -2.52
N GLU A 112 3.94 2.45 -2.64
CA GLU A 112 3.26 3.73 -2.82
C GLU A 112 2.18 3.82 -1.74
N LEU A 113 2.28 4.83 -0.88
CA LEU A 113 1.31 5.14 0.16
C LEU A 113 0.80 6.56 -0.04
N VAL A 114 -0.52 6.68 -0.14
CA VAL A 114 -1.20 7.95 -0.32
C VAL A 114 -2.23 8.08 0.79
N ARG A 115 -2.17 9.17 1.57
CA ARG A 115 -3.13 9.48 2.65
C ARG A 115 -3.16 8.44 3.77
N CYS A 116 -1.99 8.08 4.26
CA CYS A 116 -1.81 7.06 5.29
C CYS A 116 -1.11 7.64 6.53
N GLU A 117 -1.35 7.07 7.69
CA GLU A 117 -0.54 7.27 8.89
C GLU A 117 0.35 6.03 9.06
N LEU A 118 1.66 6.19 9.23
CA LEU A 118 2.56 5.06 9.48
C LEU A 118 2.85 4.97 10.97
N ASP A 119 2.56 3.81 11.55
CA ASP A 119 2.90 3.55 12.95
C ASP A 119 4.42 3.65 13.16
N PRO A 120 4.88 4.42 14.17
CA PRO A 120 6.30 4.51 14.48
C PRO A 120 6.82 3.13 14.92
N SER A 121 7.92 2.67 14.31
CA SER A 121 8.57 1.43 14.72
C SER A 121 9.78 1.74 15.59
N PRO A 122 9.88 1.18 16.82
CA PRO A 122 11.05 1.39 17.67
C PRO A 122 12.33 0.76 17.11
N TYR A 123 12.19 -0.08 16.09
CA TYR A 123 13.29 -0.66 15.34
C TYR A 123 13.25 -0.03 13.96
N CYS A 124 14.34 0.63 13.55
CA CYS A 124 14.52 1.12 12.18
C CYS A 124 14.66 -0.05 11.20
N ASN A 125 13.58 -0.79 11.03
CA ASN A 125 13.46 -1.87 10.09
C ASN A 125 13.06 -1.22 8.77
N GLY A 126 13.88 -1.40 7.75
CA GLY A 126 13.59 -0.93 6.40
C GLY A 126 13.32 -2.07 5.44
N PHE A 127 13.02 -1.69 4.21
CA PHE A 127 12.75 -2.62 3.14
C PHE A 127 14.04 -2.99 2.40
N LEU A 128 14.51 -4.23 2.59
CA LEU A 128 15.78 -4.70 2.03
C LEU A 128 15.83 -4.74 0.49
N CYS A 129 14.68 -4.85 -0.17
CA CYS A 129 14.58 -4.95 -1.63
C CYS A 129 13.94 -3.72 -2.30
N LEU A 130 13.58 -2.69 -1.53
CA LEU A 130 12.82 -1.56 -2.05
C LEU A 130 13.69 -0.68 -2.93
N LYS A 131 13.18 -0.39 -4.12
CA LYS A 131 13.81 0.49 -5.11
C LYS A 131 13.01 1.76 -5.35
N TYR A 132 11.69 1.70 -5.16
CA TYR A 132 10.79 2.82 -5.43
C TYR A 132 9.91 3.05 -4.19
N LEU A 133 10.06 4.22 -3.59
CA LEU A 133 9.24 4.68 -2.47
C LEU A 133 8.52 5.97 -2.89
N ASN A 134 7.18 5.95 -2.81
CA ASN A 134 6.35 7.13 -3.00
C ASN A 134 5.44 7.30 -1.78
N LEU A 135 5.62 8.38 -1.04
CA LEU A 135 4.78 8.75 0.10
C LEU A 135 4.14 10.11 -0.21
N GLN A 136 2.82 10.15 -0.28
CA GLN A 136 2.07 11.38 -0.56
C GLN A 136 1.05 11.60 0.54
N GLN A 137 1.12 12.75 1.21
CA GLN A 137 0.28 13.04 2.37
C GLN A 137 0.37 11.85 3.34
N VAL A 138 1.54 11.62 3.96
CA VAL A 138 1.74 10.52 4.91
C VAL A 138 2.14 11.09 6.26
N GLN A 139 1.41 10.73 7.31
CA GLN A 139 1.73 11.12 8.68
C GLN A 139 2.72 10.12 9.29
N ILE A 140 3.92 10.60 9.59
CA ILE A 140 4.98 9.84 10.30
C ILE A 140 5.93 10.86 10.93
N PRO A 141 6.49 10.60 12.13
CA PRO A 141 7.50 11.48 12.70
C PRO A 141 8.73 11.62 11.77
N PRO A 142 9.32 12.83 11.63
CA PRO A 142 10.47 13.05 10.76
C PRO A 142 11.68 12.14 11.03
N ASP A 143 12.02 11.95 12.30
CA ASP A 143 13.16 11.10 12.68
C ASP A 143 12.93 9.62 12.28
N ASP A 144 11.68 9.16 12.34
CA ASP A 144 11.32 7.79 11.99
C ASP A 144 11.41 7.58 10.47
N ILE A 145 10.92 8.53 9.66
CA ILE A 145 10.98 8.39 8.19
C ILE A 145 12.43 8.35 7.70
N GLU A 146 13.31 9.19 8.25
CA GLU A 146 14.73 9.18 7.92
C GLU A 146 15.36 7.83 8.24
N CYS A 147 15.06 7.30 9.42
CA CYS A 147 15.59 6.01 9.84
C CYS A 147 15.09 4.86 8.94
N HIS A 148 13.82 4.89 8.53
CA HIS A 148 13.25 3.90 7.61
C HIS A 148 13.83 4.01 6.19
N ILE A 149 14.04 5.21 5.68
CA ILE A 149 14.66 5.43 4.36
C ILE A 149 16.13 4.98 4.39
N ALA A 150 16.89 5.35 5.43
CA ALA A 150 18.27 4.91 5.61
C ALA A 150 18.41 3.38 5.67
N SER A 151 17.35 2.70 6.10
CA SER A 151 17.26 1.24 6.17
C SER A 151 16.83 0.58 4.85
N CYS A 152 16.72 1.33 3.75
CA CYS A 152 16.42 0.84 2.41
C CYS A 152 17.66 0.89 1.49
N PRO A 153 18.58 -0.09 1.57
CA PRO A 153 19.89 -0.01 0.92
C PRO A 153 19.84 0.00 -0.62
N LEU A 154 18.74 -0.45 -1.22
CA LEU A 154 18.57 -0.53 -2.68
C LEU A 154 17.69 0.59 -3.25
N LEU A 155 17.35 1.61 -2.46
CA LEU A 155 16.45 2.67 -2.88
C LEU A 155 17.04 3.47 -4.06
N GLU A 156 16.34 3.48 -5.19
CA GLU A 156 16.75 4.18 -6.42
C GLU A 156 15.88 5.42 -6.70
N SER A 157 14.65 5.44 -6.21
CA SER A 157 13.68 6.53 -6.41
C SER A 157 12.90 6.81 -5.14
N LEU A 158 12.86 8.08 -4.76
CA LEU A 158 12.14 8.58 -3.59
C LEU A 158 11.26 9.75 -4.00
N THR A 159 9.98 9.66 -3.69
CA THR A 159 9.01 10.75 -3.84
C THR A 159 8.34 10.99 -2.50
N LEU A 160 8.44 12.21 -1.99
CA LEU A 160 7.81 12.66 -0.75
C LEU A 160 7.01 13.92 -1.07
N SER A 161 5.69 13.83 -1.02
CA SER A 161 4.77 14.94 -1.27
C SER A 161 3.94 15.26 -0.03
N TYR A 162 3.75 16.55 0.25
CA TYR A 162 3.06 17.08 1.43
C TYR A 162 3.65 16.54 2.74
N PHE A 163 4.97 16.63 2.85
CA PHE A 163 5.71 16.17 4.01
C PHE A 163 6.33 17.35 4.74
N ASP A 164 6.13 17.41 6.06
CA ASP A 164 6.64 18.48 6.90
C ASP A 164 7.84 17.99 7.70
N GLY A 165 8.94 18.75 7.66
CA GLY A 165 10.01 18.60 8.66
C GLY A 165 11.01 17.47 8.43
N LEU A 166 11.12 16.90 7.22
CA LEU A 166 12.32 16.11 6.86
C LEU A 166 13.57 16.92 7.19
N GLY A 167 14.46 16.31 7.97
CA GLY A 167 15.77 16.83 8.28
C GLY A 167 16.69 16.78 7.07
N SER A 168 17.87 17.35 7.25
CA SER A 168 18.78 17.72 6.16
C SER A 168 19.54 16.54 5.54
N THR A 169 19.46 15.31 6.07
CA THR A 169 20.31 14.20 5.60
C THR A 169 19.56 12.88 5.36
N VAL A 170 18.91 12.76 4.20
CA VAL A 170 18.42 11.45 3.73
C VAL A 170 19.60 10.59 3.26
N PHE A 171 19.97 9.56 4.03
CA PHE A 171 21.04 8.64 3.64
C PHE A 171 20.53 7.54 2.70
N ALA A 172 20.60 7.77 1.40
CA ALA A 172 20.23 6.79 0.37
C ALA A 172 21.33 6.71 -0.72
N PRO A 173 22.36 5.86 -0.55
CA PRO A 173 23.56 5.89 -1.39
C PRO A 173 23.33 5.49 -2.86
N ASN A 174 22.24 4.79 -3.15
CA ASN A 174 21.87 4.34 -4.49
C ASN A 174 20.77 5.21 -5.15
N LEU A 175 20.40 6.33 -4.51
CA LEU A 175 19.31 7.17 -4.97
C LEU A 175 19.67 7.87 -6.29
N LYS A 176 18.80 7.70 -7.29
CA LYS A 176 18.93 8.30 -8.63
C LYS A 176 17.90 9.39 -8.88
N TYR A 177 16.73 9.25 -8.26
CA TYR A 177 15.60 10.15 -8.43
C TYR A 177 15.07 10.58 -7.07
N LEU A 178 15.00 11.89 -6.86
CA LEU A 178 14.43 12.51 -5.67
C LEU A 178 13.40 13.54 -6.12
N ALA A 179 12.17 13.40 -5.62
CA ALA A 179 11.12 14.39 -5.79
C ALA A 179 10.58 14.76 -4.40
N LEU A 180 10.67 16.05 -4.07
CA LEU A 180 10.24 16.61 -2.80
C LEU A 180 9.22 17.71 -3.09
N GLU A 181 8.04 17.61 -2.48
CA GLU A 181 6.98 18.60 -2.56
C GLU A 181 6.44 18.85 -1.14
N GLY A 182 6.51 20.07 -0.63
CA GLY A 182 6.22 20.38 0.78
C GLY A 182 7.10 21.49 1.36
N GLU A 183 7.00 21.72 2.67
CA GLU A 183 7.83 22.69 3.40
C GLU A 183 9.08 22.00 3.98
N PHE A 184 10.20 22.12 3.27
CA PHE A 184 11.50 21.57 3.70
C PHE A 184 12.38 22.67 4.28
N LYS A 185 12.94 22.43 5.47
CA LYS A 185 13.71 23.46 6.19
C LYS A 185 15.09 23.70 5.58
N ASP A 186 15.73 22.69 5.01
CA ASP A 186 16.96 22.83 4.22
C ASP A 186 17.12 21.58 3.33
N VAL A 187 17.22 21.77 2.01
CA VAL A 187 17.57 20.69 1.07
C VAL A 187 18.97 20.99 0.56
N LEU A 188 19.99 20.42 1.20
CA LEU A 188 21.37 20.10 0.73
C LEU A 188 22.35 19.99 1.90
#